data_AF-A0A2E5VUM4-F1
#
_entry.id   AF-A0A2E5VUM4-F1
#
_cell.length_a   1.000
_cell.length_b   1.000
_cell.length_c   1.000
_cell.angle_alpha   90.00
_cell.angle_beta   90.00
_cell.angle_gamma   90.00
#
_symmetry.space_group_name_H-M   'P 1'
#
loop_
_entity.id
_entity.type
_entity.pdbx_description
1 polymer ?
#
loop_
_entity_poly.entity_id
_entity_poly.type
_entity_poly.pdbx_seq_one_letter_code
_entity_poly.pdbx_strand_id
1 'polypeptide(L)'
;MFVNKNKLKKKENNMDQIDLKSVLIGFLGSCLIFVLIAADEREPSNMNFGDIVVNSITIKDDGHGGFITAYNQDQKRTLYLGTGKDANGYVQTYNKYEEPTAYIGSNRDMDGVIVLKDRYGALGYTQSGKK
;
A
#
# COMPACT_ATOMS: atom_id res chain seq x y z
N MET A 1 -9.00 75.02 -56.38
CA MET A 1 -9.19 74.70 -54.95
C MET A 1 -9.21 73.19 -54.81
N PHE A 2 -8.04 72.57 -54.56
CA PHE A 2 -7.92 71.11 -54.49
C PHE A 2 -7.95 70.67 -53.03
N VAL A 3 -9.00 69.94 -52.64
CA VAL A 3 -9.09 69.34 -51.30
C VAL A 3 -8.23 68.07 -51.29
N ASN A 4 -7.19 68.09 -50.48
CA ASN A 4 -6.28 66.97 -50.26
C ASN A 4 -7.00 65.85 -49.48
N LYS A 5 -7.26 64.72 -50.13
CA LYS A 5 -7.96 63.55 -49.56
C LYS A 5 -7.06 62.58 -48.78
N ASN A 6 -5.81 62.92 -48.46
CA ASN A 6 -4.88 61.94 -47.88
C ASN A 6 -4.83 61.87 -46.34
N LYS A 7 -5.88 62.28 -45.64
CA LYS A 7 -5.96 62.12 -44.18
C LYS A 7 -7.10 61.15 -43.86
N LEU A 8 -6.77 59.86 -43.79
CA LEU A 8 -7.46 58.80 -43.01
C LEU A 8 -6.75 57.46 -43.28
N LYS A 9 -5.46 57.36 -42.93
CA LYS A 9 -4.86 56.04 -42.68
C LYS A 9 -5.31 55.61 -41.28
N LYS A 10 -6.26 54.69 -41.25
CA LYS A 10 -6.74 53.99 -40.07
C LYS A 10 -5.54 53.40 -39.32
N LYS A 11 -5.34 53.78 -38.06
CA LYS A 11 -4.34 53.17 -37.18
C LYS A 11 -4.89 51.78 -36.83
N GLU A 12 -4.52 50.76 -37.61
CA GLU A 12 -4.77 49.37 -37.24
C GLU A 12 -3.95 49.09 -35.98
N ASN A 13 -4.64 48.81 -34.88
CA ASN A 13 -4.01 48.28 -33.69
C ASN A 13 -3.51 46.87 -34.05
N ASN A 14 -2.21 46.71 -34.24
CA ASN A 14 -1.56 45.39 -34.26
C ASN A 14 -1.84 44.75 -32.90
N MET A 15 -2.82 43.84 -32.83
CA MET A 15 -2.79 42.82 -31.79
C MET A 15 -1.64 41.88 -32.15
N ASP A 16 -0.65 41.80 -31.26
CA ASP A 16 0.46 40.88 -31.41
C ASP A 16 -0.09 39.46 -31.61
N GLN A 17 0.29 38.82 -32.72
CA GLN A 17 -0.11 37.44 -32.99
C GLN A 17 0.44 36.55 -31.88
N ILE A 18 -0.46 35.86 -31.18
CA ILE A 18 -0.08 34.84 -30.21
C ILE A 18 0.64 33.72 -30.98
N ASP A 19 1.92 33.52 -30.69
CA ASP A 19 2.70 32.44 -31.27
C ASP A 19 2.28 31.10 -30.65
N LEU A 20 1.75 30.20 -31.48
CA LEU A 20 1.31 28.87 -31.07
C LEU A 20 2.43 28.06 -30.39
N LYS A 21 3.69 28.28 -30.77
CA LYS A 21 4.85 27.63 -30.12
C LYS A 21 5.00 28.11 -28.68
N SER A 22 4.81 29.40 -28.45
CA SER A 22 4.85 30.01 -27.13
C SER A 22 3.72 29.49 -26.22
N VAL A 23 2.52 29.27 -26.78
CA VAL A 23 1.40 28.63 -26.06
C VAL A 23 1.74 27.18 -25.68
N LEU A 24 2.32 26.41 -26.61
CA LEU A 24 2.70 25.02 -26.37
C LEU A 24 3.78 24.91 -25.28
N ILE A 25 4.77 25.80 -25.29
CA ILE A 25 5.82 25.86 -24.25
C ILE A 25 5.21 26.17 -22.89
N GLY A 26 4.27 27.12 -22.81
CA GLY A 26 3.56 27.44 -21.56
C GLY A 26 2.76 26.25 -21.00
N PHE A 27 2.06 25.53 -21.88
CA PHE A 27 1.30 24.33 -21.50
C PHE A 27 2.20 23.18 -21.04
N LEU A 28 3.31 22.92 -21.74
CA LEU A 28 4.26 21.88 -21.32
C LEU A 28 4.95 22.25 -20.00
N GLY A 29 5.28 23.52 -19.82
CA GLY A 29 5.86 24.03 -18.57
C GLY A 29 4.92 23.87 -17.37
N SER A 30 3.63 24.16 -17.53
CA SER A 30 2.66 23.95 -16.45
C SER A 30 2.47 22.47 -16.14
N CYS A 31 2.36 21.60 -17.16
CA CYS A 31 2.31 20.15 -16.97
C CYS A 31 3.53 19.61 -16.20
N LEU A 32 4.74 20.09 -16.53
CA LEU A 32 5.96 19.68 -15.83
C LEU A 32 5.93 20.09 -14.35
N ILE A 33 5.46 21.29 -14.03
CA ILE A 33 5.30 21.73 -12.63
C ILE A 33 4.32 20.82 -11.88
N PHE A 34 3.19 20.44 -12.48
CA PHE A 34 2.25 19.50 -11.86
C PHE A 34 2.87 18.12 -11.64
N VAL A 35 3.65 17.61 -12.60
CA VAL A 35 4.38 16.35 -12.46
C VAL A 35 5.39 16.42 -11.32
N LEU A 36 6.12 17.53 -11.18
CA LEU A 36 7.09 17.72 -10.10
C LEU A 36 6.43 17.79 -8.71
N ILE A 37 5.27 18.45 -8.60
CA ILE A 37 4.50 18.51 -7.35
C ILE A 37 3.95 17.13 -6.97
N ALA A 38 3.43 16.38 -7.94
CA ALA A 38 2.94 15.01 -7.71
C ALA A 38 4.07 14.01 -7.46
N ALA A 39 5.26 14.25 -8.01
CA ALA A 39 6.44 13.46 -7.69
C ALA A 39 7.01 13.77 -6.30
N ASP A 40 6.71 14.94 -5.73
CA ASP A 40 6.99 15.30 -4.33
C ASP A 40 5.84 14.85 -3.40
N GLU A 41 5.26 13.69 -3.69
CA GLU A 41 4.52 12.93 -2.69
C GLU A 41 5.54 12.38 -1.69
N ARG A 42 5.88 13.22 -0.70
CA ARG A 42 6.42 12.76 0.57
C ARG A 42 5.56 11.60 1.01
N GLU A 43 6.17 10.42 1.17
CA GLU A 43 5.46 9.21 1.52
C GLU A 43 4.41 9.52 2.57
N PRO A 44 3.12 9.23 2.31
CA PRO A 44 2.09 9.42 3.31
C PRO A 44 2.54 8.60 4.50
N SER A 45 3.01 9.31 5.53
CA SER A 45 3.34 8.74 6.81
C SER A 45 2.15 7.87 7.19
N ASN A 46 2.39 6.57 7.36
CA ASN A 46 1.54 5.67 8.12
C ASN A 46 0.04 5.95 8.00
N MET A 47 -0.53 5.78 6.79
CA MET A 47 -1.98 5.74 6.61
C MET A 47 -2.55 4.52 7.34
N ASN A 48 -2.75 4.69 8.64
CA ASN A 48 -3.45 3.76 9.51
C ASN A 48 -4.94 4.05 9.37
N PHE A 49 -5.73 3.03 9.05
CA PHE A 49 -7.19 3.13 9.01
C PHE A 49 -7.83 3.21 10.41
N GLY A 50 -7.02 3.15 11.47
CA GLY A 50 -7.47 3.12 12.85
C GLY A 50 -8.06 1.75 13.20
N ASP A 51 -9.09 1.77 14.05
CA ASP A 51 -9.78 0.56 14.47
C ASP A 51 -10.79 0.11 13.41
N ILE A 52 -10.84 -1.20 13.15
CA ILE A 52 -11.83 -1.82 12.27
C ILE A 52 -12.96 -2.39 13.13
N VAL A 53 -14.14 -1.76 13.09
CA VAL A 53 -15.35 -2.24 13.77
C VAL A 53 -16.34 -2.76 12.73
N VAL A 54 -16.47 -4.07 12.62
CA VAL A 54 -17.31 -4.74 11.63
C VAL A 54 -17.97 -5.98 12.24
N ASN A 55 -19.07 -6.45 11.65
CA ASN A 55 -19.76 -7.65 12.13
C ASN A 55 -18.93 -8.93 11.91
N SER A 56 -18.26 -9.04 10.76
CA SER A 56 -17.42 -10.18 10.43
C SER A 56 -16.31 -9.78 9.48
N ILE A 57 -15.17 -10.48 9.59
CA ILE A 57 -14.04 -10.39 8.68
C ILE A 57 -13.90 -11.75 8.01
N THR A 58 -13.94 -11.79 6.69
CA THR A 58 -13.65 -12.99 5.89
C THR A 58 -12.44 -12.72 5.04
N ILE A 59 -11.39 -13.52 5.21
CA ILE A 59 -10.15 -13.39 4.45
C ILE A 59 -10.13 -14.53 3.44
N LYS A 60 -10.21 -14.18 2.16
CA LYS A 60 -10.22 -15.14 1.06
C LYS A 60 -8.82 -15.32 0.51
N ASP A 61 -8.54 -16.54 0.09
CA ASP A 61 -7.36 -16.89 -0.69
C ASP A 61 -7.64 -16.58 -2.18
N ASP A 62 -6.80 -15.74 -2.79
CA ASP A 62 -6.84 -15.39 -4.22
C ASP A 62 -5.81 -16.16 -5.07
N GLY A 63 -5.17 -17.18 -4.49
CA GLY A 63 -4.05 -17.92 -5.06
C GLY A 63 -2.75 -17.78 -4.26
N HIS A 64 -2.72 -16.88 -3.27
CA HIS A 64 -1.56 -16.61 -2.41
C HIS A 64 -1.78 -16.89 -0.91
N GLY A 65 -2.95 -17.41 -0.54
CA GLY A 65 -3.36 -17.71 0.84
C GLY A 65 -4.06 -16.53 1.52
N GLY A 66 -5.16 -16.80 2.24
CA GLY A 66 -5.79 -15.83 3.13
C GLY A 66 -5.16 -15.83 4.52
N PHE A 67 -4.66 -14.68 4.99
CA PHE A 67 -4.05 -14.57 6.32
C PHE A 67 -4.14 -13.16 6.95
N ILE A 68 -3.95 -13.10 8.27
CA ILE A 68 -3.64 -11.92 9.07
C ILE A 68 -2.20 -12.07 9.56
N THR A 69 -1.39 -11.01 9.43
CA THR A 69 -0.06 -10.93 10.04
C THR A 69 0.02 -9.67 10.90
N ALA A 70 0.64 -9.78 12.07
CA ALA A 70 0.98 -8.62 12.89
C ALA A 70 2.49 -8.48 13.03
N TYR A 71 2.96 -7.23 13.08
CA TYR A 71 4.37 -6.87 13.23
C TYR A 71 4.53 -5.97 14.46
N ASN A 72 5.70 -6.03 15.11
CA ASN A 72 6.06 -5.07 16.15
C ASN A 72 6.65 -3.78 15.54
N GLN A 73 7.04 -2.82 16.39
CA GLN A 73 7.62 -1.54 15.96
C GLN A 73 8.94 -1.67 15.19
N ASP A 74 9.63 -2.81 15.30
CA ASP A 74 10.87 -3.10 14.57
C ASP A 74 10.61 -3.83 13.24
N GLN A 75 9.36 -3.88 12.78
CA GLN A 75 8.91 -4.63 11.59
C GLN A 75 9.13 -6.14 11.68
N LYS A 76 9.26 -6.70 12.89
CA LYS A 76 9.40 -8.14 13.11
C LYS A 76 8.05 -8.78 13.30
N ARG A 77 7.84 -9.94 12.67
CA ARG A 77 6.56 -10.65 12.79
C ARG A 77 6.32 -11.09 14.23
N THR A 78 5.08 -10.95 14.70
CA THR A 78 4.64 -11.40 16.04
C THR A 78 3.47 -12.38 15.98
N LEU A 79 2.69 -12.35 14.90
CA LEU A 79 1.55 -13.22 14.67
C LEU A 79 1.43 -13.57 13.18
N TYR A 80 1.10 -14.82 12.92
CA TYR A 80 0.49 -15.27 11.67
C TYR A 80 -0.78 -16.06 12.01
N LEU A 81 -1.89 -15.73 11.35
CA LEU A 81 -3.16 -16.46 11.41
C LEU A 81 -3.66 -16.65 9.99
N GLY A 82 -3.76 -17.88 9.51
CA GLY A 82 -4.18 -18.11 8.13
C GLY A 82 -3.95 -19.54 7.66
N THR A 83 -3.88 -19.69 6.34
CA THR A 83 -3.75 -20.98 5.67
C THR A 83 -2.30 -21.26 5.28
N GLY A 84 -1.77 -22.39 5.74
CA GLY A 84 -0.44 -22.88 5.40
C GLY A 84 -0.35 -23.48 4.00
N LYS A 85 0.89 -23.83 3.62
CA LYS A 85 1.19 -24.42 2.31
C LYS A 85 0.42 -25.71 2.02
N ASP A 86 0.10 -26.48 3.06
CA ASP A 86 -0.65 -27.74 2.95
C ASP A 86 -2.16 -27.52 3.07
N ALA A 87 -2.64 -26.30 2.80
CA ALA A 87 -4.04 -25.87 2.92
C ALA A 87 -4.64 -26.00 4.33
N ASN A 88 -3.82 -26.22 5.35
CA ASN A 88 -4.24 -26.31 6.74
C ASN A 88 -4.28 -24.92 7.39
N GLY A 89 -5.32 -24.65 8.18
CA GLY A 89 -5.39 -23.44 9.00
C GLY A 89 -4.48 -23.54 10.23
N TYR A 90 -3.78 -22.45 10.56
CA TYR A 90 -3.01 -22.38 11.79
C TYR A 90 -2.84 -20.95 12.32
N VAL A 91 -2.51 -20.87 13.61
CA VAL A 91 -2.05 -19.67 14.29
C VAL A 91 -0.63 -19.93 14.78
N GLN A 92 0.28 -19.01 14.50
CA GLN A 92 1.65 -19.04 14.98
C GLN A 92 2.04 -17.68 15.57
N THR A 93 2.63 -17.69 16.77
CA THR A 93 3.16 -16.49 17.42
C THR A 93 4.68 -16.52 17.45
N TYR A 94 5.29 -15.35 17.51
CA TYR A 94 6.74 -15.17 17.50
C TYR A 94 7.16 -14.20 18.59
N ASN A 95 8.36 -14.38 19.14
CA ASN A 95 8.95 -13.41 20.06
C ASN A 95 9.61 -12.25 19.28
N LYS A 96 10.21 -11.27 19.99
CA LYS A 96 10.87 -10.10 19.40
C LYS A 96 12.13 -10.41 18.55
N TYR A 97 12.54 -11.67 18.50
CA TYR A 97 13.64 -12.17 17.68
C TYR A 97 13.14 -13.02 16.50
N GLU A 98 11.82 -13.02 16.27
CA GLU A 98 11.14 -13.81 15.23
C GLU A 98 11.24 -15.33 15.45
N GLU A 99 11.56 -15.76 16.66
CA GLU A 99 11.52 -17.17 17.02
C GLU A 99 10.08 -17.61 17.34
N PRO A 100 9.58 -18.71 16.74
CA PRO A 100 8.23 -19.21 17.00
C PRO A 100 8.06 -19.64 18.46
N THR A 101 7.00 -19.16 19.10
CA THR A 101 6.70 -19.42 20.52
C THR A 101 5.47 -20.31 20.71
N ALA A 102 4.50 -20.25 19.81
CA ALA A 102 3.35 -21.14 19.82
C ALA A 102 2.90 -21.51 18.40
N TYR A 103 2.31 -22.69 18.26
CA TYR A 103 1.57 -23.13 17.08
C TYR A 103 0.26 -23.78 17.53
N ILE A 104 -0.84 -23.40 16.88
CA ILE A 104 -2.15 -24.03 17.03
C ILE A 104 -2.69 -24.30 15.64
N GLY A 105 -2.96 -25.55 15.30
CA GLY A 105 -3.42 -25.92 13.96
C GLY A 105 -3.56 -27.44 13.84
N SER A 106 -3.43 -27.96 12.62
CA SER A 106 -3.44 -29.40 12.37
C SER A 106 -2.01 -29.97 12.29
N ASN A 107 -1.83 -31.21 12.76
CA ASN A 107 -0.62 -31.99 12.52
C ASN A 107 -0.69 -32.71 11.15
N ARG A 108 0.28 -33.58 10.85
CA ARG A 108 0.34 -34.35 9.59
C ARG A 108 -0.78 -35.39 9.44
N ASP A 109 -1.34 -35.84 10.56
CA ASP A 109 -2.48 -36.77 10.61
C ASP A 109 -3.82 -36.03 10.60
N MET A 110 -3.80 -34.70 10.40
CA MET A 110 -4.95 -33.78 10.46
C MET A 110 -5.58 -33.61 11.85
N ASP A 111 -4.96 -34.14 12.90
CA ASP A 111 -5.42 -33.90 14.28
C ASP A 111 -5.09 -32.46 14.70
N GLY A 112 -5.97 -31.85 15.51
CA GLY A 112 -5.66 -30.59 16.16
C GLY A 112 -4.48 -30.74 17.12
N VAL A 113 -3.55 -29.79 17.10
CA VAL A 113 -2.37 -29.77 17.96
C VAL A 113 -2.11 -28.37 18.50
N ILE A 114 -1.66 -28.31 19.76
CA ILE A 114 -1.06 -27.12 20.36
C ILE A 114 0.40 -27.42 20.66
N VAL A 115 1.30 -26.55 20.23
CA VAL A 115 2.74 -26.63 20.50
C VAL A 115 3.18 -25.32 21.13
N LEU A 116 3.91 -25.41 22.24
CA LEU A 116 4.55 -24.27 22.91
C LEU A 116 6.06 -24.49 22.95
N LYS A 117 6.79 -23.42 22.62
CA LYS A 117 8.25 -23.40 22.57
C LYS A 117 8.81 -22.37 23.54
N ASP A 118 10.02 -22.60 24.01
CA ASP A 118 10.74 -21.62 24.81
C ASP A 118 11.25 -20.44 23.97
N ARG A 119 11.98 -19.52 24.60
CA ARG A 119 12.50 -18.31 23.93
C ARG A 119 13.53 -18.59 22.83
N TYR A 120 14.05 -19.81 22.74
CA TYR A 120 15.04 -20.27 21.78
C TYR A 120 14.44 -21.22 20.73
N GLY A 121 13.11 -21.39 20.73
CA GLY A 121 12.42 -22.29 19.83
C GLY A 121 12.46 -23.77 20.24
N ALA A 122 13.02 -24.10 21.42
CA ALA A 122 13.02 -25.47 21.91
C ALA A 122 11.62 -25.87 22.38
N LEU A 123 11.23 -27.12 22.11
CA LEU A 123 9.91 -27.64 22.49
C LEU A 123 9.75 -27.66 24.02
N GLY A 124 8.76 -26.95 24.54
CA GLY A 124 8.40 -26.97 25.95
C GLY A 124 7.16 -27.81 26.25
N TYR A 125 6.15 -27.75 25.38
CA TYR A 125 4.91 -28.50 25.53
C TYR A 125 4.28 -28.81 24.17
N THR A 126 3.65 -29.98 24.05
CA THR A 126 2.82 -30.32 22.90
C THR A 126 1.64 -31.17 23.36
N GLN A 127 0.49 -30.99 22.71
CA GLN A 127 -0.67 -31.84 22.92
C GLN A 127 -1.44 -32.03 21.62
N SER A 128 -1.74 -33.30 21.30
CA SER A 128 -2.63 -33.68 20.21
C SER A 128 -4.07 -33.81 20.73
N GLY A 129 -5.05 -33.48 19.89
CA GLY A 129 -6.46 -33.76 20.15
C GLY A 129 -6.83 -35.23 20.00
N LYS A 130 -5.92 -36.05 19.45
CA LYS A 130 -6.08 -37.51 19.34
C LYS A 130 -5.72 -38.18 20.67
N LYS A 131 -6.63 -39.02 21.14
CA LYS A 131 -6.46 -39.85 22.34
C LYS A 131 -5.70 -41.14 22.04
#